data_AF-A0A318TGA4-F1
#
_entry.id   AF-A0A318TGA4-F1
#
_cell.length_a   1.000
_cell.length_b   1.000
_cell.length_c   1.000
_cell.angle_alpha   90.00
_cell.angle_beta   90.00
_cell.angle_gamma   90.00
#
_symmetry.space_group_name_H-M   'P 1'
#
loop_
_entity.id
_entity.type
_entity.pdbx_description
1 polymer ?
#
loop_
_entity_poly.entity_id
_entity_poly.type
_entity_poly.pdbx_seq_one_letter_code
_entity_poly.pdbx_strand_id
1 'polypeptide(L)'
;MTFKLGNIIFSVAFLSIGFYFLIDTFQIQNLVSGNDVGPRAFPLLVAIGLIIFSGINLMTSIFEKNIEKLKFQNFTKVVLTMVGLVIFLILISAFNFYIASIIMIPILLWINDVRKVTRLGFSTVITIAFIFVVFDFLLGIPIP
;
A
#
# COMPACT_ATOMS: atom_id res chain seq x y z
N MET A 1 18.39 1.19 -17.93
CA MET A 1 17.74 0.00 -17.35
C MET A 1 16.43 -0.24 -18.10
N THR A 2 16.19 -1.44 -18.65
CA THR A 2 14.90 -1.73 -19.28
C THR A 2 13.81 -1.83 -18.19
N PHE A 3 12.58 -1.38 -18.49
CA PHE A 3 11.46 -1.38 -17.53
C PHE A 3 11.26 -2.75 -16.86
N LYS A 4 11.37 -3.81 -17.67
CA LYS A 4 11.34 -5.21 -17.23
C LYS A 4 12.44 -5.55 -16.22
N LEU A 5 13.69 -5.15 -16.49
CA LEU A 5 14.81 -5.41 -15.57
C LEU A 5 14.64 -4.64 -14.25
N GLY A 6 14.13 -3.41 -14.31
CA GLY A 6 13.75 -2.62 -13.13
C GLY A 6 12.73 -3.35 -12.26
N ASN A 7 11.59 -3.74 -12.84
CA ASN A 7 10.53 -4.41 -12.10
C ASN A 7 10.97 -5.76 -11.53
N ILE A 8 11.78 -6.54 -12.26
CA ILE A 8 12.34 -7.80 -11.75
C ILE A 8 13.23 -7.54 -10.53
N ILE A 9 14.15 -6.56 -10.61
CA ILE A 9 15.04 -6.22 -9.50
C ILE A 9 14.25 -5.75 -8.28
N PHE A 10 13.27 -4.86 -8.45
CA PHE A 10 12.39 -4.44 -7.36
C PHE A 10 11.61 -5.62 -6.76
N SER A 11 11.04 -6.49 -7.60
CA SER A 11 10.25 -7.61 -7.11
C SER A 11 11.10 -8.61 -6.33
N VAL A 12 12.32 -8.91 -6.79
CA VAL A 12 13.26 -9.77 -6.07
C VAL A 12 13.66 -9.13 -4.74
N ALA A 13 13.96 -7.83 -4.72
CA ALA A 13 14.30 -7.12 -3.49
C ALA A 13 13.15 -7.17 -2.46
N PHE A 14 11.91 -6.87 -2.89
CA PHE A 14 10.74 -6.95 -2.00
C PHE A 14 10.40 -8.38 -1.57
N LEU A 15 10.61 -9.39 -2.42
CA LEU A 15 10.50 -10.81 -2.04
C LEU A 15 11.49 -11.15 -0.92
N SER A 16 12.76 -10.76 -1.09
CA SER A 16 13.81 -11.01 -0.10
C SER A 16 13.48 -10.33 1.23
N ILE A 17 13.03 -9.07 1.20
CA ILE A 17 12.60 -8.34 2.39
C ILE A 17 11.39 -9.05 3.04
N GLY A 18 10.40 -9.45 2.25
CA GLY A 18 9.23 -10.16 2.73
C GLY A 18 9.57 -11.47 3.43
N PHE A 19 10.44 -12.30 2.84
CA PHE A 19 10.92 -13.54 3.47
C PHE A 19 11.74 -13.28 4.73
N TYR A 20 12.58 -12.25 4.72
CA TYR A 20 13.34 -11.85 5.91
C TYR A 20 12.39 -11.50 7.07
N PHE A 21 11.42 -10.61 6.84
CA PHE A 21 10.41 -10.28 7.85
C PHE A 21 9.58 -11.49 8.26
N LEU A 22 9.26 -12.40 7.34
CA LEU A 22 8.51 -13.61 7.65
C LEU A 22 9.28 -14.46 8.67
N ILE A 23 10.57 -14.73 8.41
CA ILE A 23 11.43 -15.53 9.30
C ILE A 23 11.56 -14.86 10.67
N ASP A 24 11.85 -13.55 10.69
CA ASP A 24 12.01 -12.78 11.93
C ASP A 24 10.72 -12.77 12.76
N THR A 25 9.57 -12.64 12.09
CA THR A 25 8.25 -12.70 12.71
C THR A 25 7.97 -14.03 13.41
N PHE A 26 8.47 -15.16 12.89
CA PHE A 26 8.34 -16.45 13.57
C PHE A 26 9.18 -16.56 14.85
N GLN A 27 10.18 -15.69 15.04
CA GLN A 27 11.01 -15.63 16.25
C GLN A 27 10.41 -14.75 17.35
N ILE A 28 9.41 -13.92 17.01
CA ILE A 28 8.69 -13.10 17.99
C ILE A 28 7.94 -14.03 18.95
N GLN A 29 8.30 -13.95 20.23
CA GLN A 29 7.61 -14.67 21.29
C GLN A 29 6.16 -14.17 21.37
N ASN A 30 5.20 -15.08 21.27
CA ASN A 30 3.79 -14.77 21.49
C ASN A 30 3.54 -14.62 23.00
N LEU A 31 3.91 -13.47 23.56
CA LEU A 31 3.74 -13.16 24.99
C LEU A 31 2.29 -12.72 25.34
N VAL A 32 1.32 -13.17 24.55
CA VAL A 32 -0.07 -12.73 24.68
C VAL A 32 -0.86 -13.67 25.57
N SER A 33 -1.57 -13.10 26.54
CA SER A 33 -2.59 -13.81 27.32
C SER A 33 -3.98 -13.41 26.81
N GLY A 34 -4.78 -14.36 26.31
CA GLY A 34 -6.17 -14.12 25.87
C GLY A 34 -6.34 -13.94 24.35
N ASN A 35 -7.40 -13.21 23.95
CA ASN A 35 -7.80 -13.00 22.54
C ASN A 35 -7.15 -11.78 21.86
N ASP A 36 -6.05 -11.26 22.41
CA ASP A 36 -5.39 -10.08 21.87
C ASP A 36 -4.52 -10.44 20.65
N VAL A 37 -4.46 -9.54 19.68
CA VAL A 37 -3.69 -9.72 18.45
C VAL A 37 -2.24 -9.38 18.75
N GLY A 38 -1.47 -10.42 19.05
CA GLY A 38 -0.10 -10.28 19.53
C GLY A 38 0.82 -9.44 18.65
N PRO A 39 2.00 -9.05 19.17
CA PRO A 39 2.97 -8.19 18.47
C PRO A 39 3.44 -8.78 17.13
N ARG A 40 3.20 -10.07 16.93
CA ARG A 40 3.49 -10.82 15.71
C ARG A 40 2.52 -10.54 14.56
N ALA A 41 1.29 -10.11 14.82
CA ALA A 41 0.23 -10.03 13.81
C ALA A 41 0.55 -9.03 12.68
N PHE A 42 0.97 -7.81 13.03
CA PHE A 42 1.28 -6.79 12.04
C PHE A 42 2.51 -7.14 11.17
N PRO A 43 3.68 -7.52 11.73
CA PRO A 43 4.83 -7.96 10.94
C PRO A 43 4.49 -9.13 10.01
N LEU A 44 3.65 -10.07 10.46
CA LEU A 44 3.21 -11.20 9.65
C LEU A 44 2.39 -10.76 8.44
N LEU A 45 1.43 -9.87 8.63
CA LEU A 45 0.60 -9.34 7.54
C LEU A 45 1.42 -8.58 6.50
N VAL A 46 2.37 -7.76 6.96
CA VAL A 46 3.29 -7.04 6.07
C VAL A 46 4.15 -8.02 5.28
N ALA A 47 4.72 -9.03 5.93
CA ALA A 47 5.54 -10.04 5.28
C ALA A 47 4.76 -10.82 4.20
N ILE A 48 3.55 -11.29 4.55
CA ILE A 48 2.67 -12.01 3.61
C ILE A 48 2.29 -11.10 2.44
N GLY A 49 1.87 -9.86 2.71
CA GLY A 49 1.51 -8.90 1.68
C GLY A 49 2.67 -8.62 0.73
N LEU A 50 3.86 -8.37 1.27
CA LEU A 50 5.07 -8.19 0.47
C LEU A 50 5.32 -9.39 -0.43
N ILE A 51 5.34 -10.61 0.11
CA ILE A 51 5.60 -11.83 -0.67
C ILE A 51 4.57 -12.02 -1.78
N ILE A 52 3.27 -11.87 -1.48
CA ILE A 52 2.20 -12.07 -2.46
C ILE A 52 2.30 -11.02 -3.57
N PHE A 53 2.35 -9.73 -3.25
CA PHE A 53 2.32 -8.68 -4.27
C PHE A 53 3.61 -8.63 -5.08
N SER A 54 4.77 -8.84 -4.46
CA SER A 54 6.04 -8.92 -5.18
C SER A 54 6.14 -10.19 -6.04
N GLY A 55 5.61 -11.33 -5.58
CA GLY A 55 5.50 -12.56 -6.36
C GLY A 55 4.61 -12.39 -7.60
N ILE A 56 3.43 -11.77 -7.43
CA ILE A 56 2.55 -11.42 -8.56
C ILE A 56 3.29 -10.49 -9.53
N ASN A 57 3.91 -9.42 -9.04
CA ASN A 57 4.61 -8.46 -9.89
C ASN A 57 5.80 -9.10 -10.63
N LEU A 58 6.52 -10.03 -9.99
CA LEU A 58 7.60 -10.78 -10.62
C LEU A 58 7.07 -11.66 -11.75
N MET A 59 5.99 -12.42 -11.50
CA MET A 59 5.34 -13.23 -12.54
C MET A 59 4.89 -12.36 -13.70
N THR A 60 4.14 -11.29 -13.44
CA THR A 60 3.68 -10.36 -14.48
C THR A 60 4.86 -9.82 -15.29
N SER A 61 5.93 -9.38 -14.63
CA SER A 61 7.12 -8.83 -15.29
C SER A 61 7.86 -9.85 -16.17
N ILE A 62 7.92 -11.13 -15.76
CA ILE A 62 8.55 -12.19 -16.54
C ILE A 62 7.72 -12.50 -17.80
N PHE A 63 6.39 -12.61 -17.64
CA PHE A 63 5.46 -12.90 -18.74
C PHE A 63 5.15 -11.68 -19.61
N GLU A 64 5.51 -10.46 -19.19
CA GLU A 64 5.38 -9.23 -19.96
C GLU A 64 6.23 -9.31 -21.24
N LYS A 65 5.54 -9.31 -22.39
CA LYS A 65 6.16 -9.27 -23.72
C LYS A 65 6.31 -7.85 -24.27
N ASN A 66 5.55 -6.89 -23.74
CA ASN A 66 5.63 -5.48 -24.14
C ASN A 66 6.59 -4.73 -23.21
N ILE A 67 7.66 -4.18 -23.78
CA ILE A 67 8.53 -3.26 -23.06
C ILE A 67 7.91 -1.86 -23.21
N GLU A 68 7.03 -1.48 -22.28
CA GLU A 68 6.62 -0.08 -22.21
C GLU A 68 7.85 0.79 -21.90
N LYS A 69 8.08 1.81 -22.73
CA LYS A 69 9.11 2.82 -22.45
C LYS A 69 8.61 3.68 -21.29
N LEU A 70 9.49 3.98 -20.34
CA LEU A 70 9.23 4.96 -19.28
C LEU A 70 8.80 6.28 -19.92
N LYS A 71 7.50 6.56 -19.95
CA LYS A 71 7.00 7.91 -20.11
C LYS A 71 7.14 8.55 -18.76
N PHE A 72 8.08 9.47 -18.61
CA PHE A 72 8.10 10.34 -17.45
C PHE A 72 6.71 10.97 -17.34
N GLN A 73 6.01 10.64 -16.25
CA GLN A 73 4.76 11.30 -15.92
C GLN A 73 5.00 12.81 -15.88
N ASN A 74 3.95 13.57 -16.21
CA ASN A 74 3.98 15.02 -16.13
C ASN A 74 4.47 15.43 -14.73
N PHE A 75 5.65 16.05 -14.65
CA PHE A 75 6.32 16.39 -13.39
C PHE A 75 5.41 17.18 -12.46
N THR A 76 4.54 18.03 -13.02
CA THR A 76 3.52 18.78 -12.28
C THR A 76 2.58 17.88 -11.49
N LYS A 77 2.17 16.74 -12.05
CA LYS A 77 1.28 15.79 -11.36
C LYS A 77 1.98 15.08 -10.22
N VAL A 78 3.27 14.78 -10.37
CA VAL A 78 4.10 14.22 -9.30
C VAL A 78 4.19 15.21 -8.15
N VAL A 79 4.51 16.48 -8.44
CA VAL A 79 4.56 17.54 -7.42
C VAL A 79 3.21 17.75 -6.75
N LEU A 80 2.11 17.82 -7.51
CA LEU A 80 0.75 17.95 -6.95
C LEU A 80 0.37 16.77 -6.05
N THR A 81 0.75 15.55 -6.43
CA THR A 81 0.53 14.36 -5.61
C THR A 81 1.32 14.45 -4.30
N MET A 82 2.60 14.86 -4.37
CA MET A 82 3.44 15.06 -3.18
C MET A 82 2.87 16.13 -2.24
N VAL A 83 2.46 17.28 -2.76
CA VAL A 83 1.80 18.34 -1.98
C VAL A 83 0.49 17.83 -1.38
N GLY A 84 -0.30 17.09 -2.16
CA GLY A 84 -1.52 16.44 -1.68
C GLY A 84 -1.27 15.49 -0.51
N LEU A 85 -0.17 14.72 -0.52
CA LEU A 85 0.21 13.86 0.61
C LEU A 85 0.56 14.67 1.86
N VAL A 86 1.26 15.79 1.73
CA VAL A 86 1.54 16.69 2.87
C VAL A 86 0.24 17.26 3.44
N ILE A 87 -0.69 17.69 2.57
CA ILE A 87 -2.01 18.15 2.96
C ILE A 87 -2.79 17.04 3.69
N PHE A 88 -2.70 15.80 3.20
CA PHE A 88 -3.35 14.66 3.84
C PHE A 88 -2.87 14.45 5.28
N LEU A 89 -1.56 14.57 5.53
CA LEU A 89 -1.02 14.48 6.89
C LEU A 89 -1.57 15.58 7.82
N ILE A 90 -1.69 16.81 7.31
CA ILE A 90 -2.29 17.93 8.07
C ILE A 90 -3.77 17.66 8.34
N LEU A 91 -4.51 17.14 7.36
CA LEU A 91 -5.92 16.78 7.50
C LEU A 91 -6.12 15.67 8.53
N ILE A 92 -5.26 14.64 8.55
CA ILE A 92 -5.33 13.60 9.58
C ILE A 92 -5.13 14.21 10.97
N SER A 93 -4.22 15.18 11.13
CA SER A 93 -4.01 15.83 12.43
C SER A 93 -5.17 16.74 12.87
N ALA A 94 -5.91 17.33 11.93
CA ALA A 94 -7.03 18.22 12.22
C ALA A 94 -8.37 17.48 12.36
N PHE A 95 -8.51 16.35 11.67
CA PHE A 95 -9.70 15.49 11.67
C PHE A 95 -9.30 14.09 12.17
N ASN A 96 -9.94 13.04 11.64
CA ASN A 96 -9.48 11.66 11.77
C ASN A 96 -9.18 11.08 10.39
N PHE A 97 -8.49 9.94 10.36
CA PHE A 97 -8.00 9.28 9.16
C PHE A 97 -9.11 8.97 8.15
N TYR A 98 -10.27 8.48 8.59
CA TYR A 98 -11.35 8.11 7.68
C TYR A 98 -11.93 9.32 6.97
N ILE A 99 -12.20 10.41 7.70
CA ILE A 99 -12.73 11.65 7.11
C ILE A 99 -11.71 12.23 6.13
N ALA A 100 -10.43 12.30 6.53
CA ALA A 100 -9.36 12.77 5.68
C ALA A 100 -9.24 11.92 4.39
N SER A 101 -9.36 10.59 4.51
CA SER A 101 -9.21 9.65 3.39
C SER A 101 -10.36 9.72 2.39
N ILE A 102 -11.61 9.87 2.86
CA ILE A 102 -12.80 10.03 2.01
C ILE A 102 -12.63 11.22 1.05
N ILE A 103 -11.97 12.29 1.51
CA ILE A 103 -11.74 13.51 0.73
C ILE A 103 -10.48 13.36 -0.12
N MET A 104 -9.37 12.92 0.47
CA MET A 104 -8.07 12.97 -0.18
C MET A 104 -7.86 11.90 -1.24
N ILE A 105 -8.37 10.67 -1.04
CA ILE A 105 -8.24 9.60 -2.05
C ILE A 105 -8.84 10.02 -3.40
N PRO A 106 -10.10 10.49 -3.50
CA PRO A 106 -10.64 10.89 -4.78
C PRO A 106 -9.93 12.12 -5.38
N ILE A 107 -9.45 13.06 -4.55
CA ILE A 107 -8.65 14.21 -5.04
C ILE A 107 -7.35 13.73 -5.68
N LEU A 108 -6.60 12.85 -5.01
CA LEU A 108 -5.33 12.33 -5.52
C LEU A 108 -5.53 11.51 -6.80
N LEU A 109 -6.60 10.71 -6.86
CA LEU A 109 -6.98 9.97 -8.07
C LEU A 109 -7.37 10.92 -9.21
N TRP A 110 -8.08 12.01 -8.90
CA TRP A 110 -8.43 13.04 -9.87
C TRP A 110 -7.18 13.78 -10.41
N ILE A 111 -6.19 14.09 -9.57
CA ILE A 111 -4.91 14.66 -10.03
C ILE A 111 -4.23 13.73 -11.05
N ASN A 112 -4.39 12.41 -10.88
CA ASN A 112 -3.84 11.36 -11.73
C ASN A 112 -4.80 10.88 -12.85
N ASP A 113 -5.68 11.77 -13.32
CA ASP A 113 -6.60 11.57 -14.45
C ASP A 113 -7.66 10.47 -14.30
N VAL A 114 -7.93 10.00 -13.09
CA VAL A 114 -9.10 9.16 -12.85
C VAL A 114 -10.34 10.05 -12.83
N ARG A 115 -11.08 10.07 -13.95
CA ARG A 115 -12.26 10.94 -14.13
C ARG A 115 -13.60 10.24 -13.88
N LYS A 116 -13.63 8.90 -13.95
CA LYS A 116 -14.86 8.13 -13.78
C LYS A 116 -15.27 8.12 -12.32
N VAL A 117 -16.41 8.75 -11.99
CA VAL A 117 -16.94 8.84 -10.62
C VAL A 117 -17.12 7.46 -9.98
N THR A 118 -17.57 6.47 -10.75
CA THR A 118 -17.68 5.07 -10.27
C THR A 118 -16.33 4.51 -9.84
N ARG A 119 -15.27 4.76 -10.60
CA ARG A 119 -13.91 4.31 -10.26
C ARG A 119 -13.37 5.07 -9.05
N LEU A 120 -13.62 6.38 -8.95
CA LEU A 120 -13.24 7.19 -7.80
C LEU A 120 -13.92 6.70 -6.50
N GLY A 121 -15.24 6.57 -6.52
CA GLY A 121 -16.01 6.10 -5.37
C GLY A 121 -15.62 4.68 -4.97
N PHE A 122 -15.57 3.75 -5.93
CA PHE A 122 -15.26 2.36 -5.64
C PHE A 122 -13.84 2.18 -5.07
N SER A 123 -12.83 2.83 -5.66
CA SER A 123 -11.45 2.77 -5.15
C SER A 123 -11.34 3.41 -3.76
N THR A 124 -12.04 4.51 -3.51
CA THR A 124 -12.06 5.15 -2.18
C THR A 124 -12.67 4.21 -1.13
N VAL A 125 -13.85 3.65 -1.44
CA VAL A 125 -14.56 2.74 -0.52
C VAL A 125 -13.74 1.48 -0.27
N ILE A 126 -13.18 0.83 -1.30
CA ILE A 126 -12.43 -0.41 -1.12
C ILE A 126 -11.14 -0.17 -0.33
N THR A 127 -10.44 0.95 -0.56
CA THR A 127 -9.23 1.29 0.18
C THR A 127 -9.55 1.55 1.66
N ILE A 128 -10.58 2.33 1.95
CA ILE A 128 -10.96 2.60 3.35
C ILE A 128 -11.45 1.32 4.04
N ALA A 129 -12.27 0.51 3.37
CA ALA A 129 -12.74 -0.77 3.90
C ALA A 129 -11.58 -1.73 4.18
N PHE A 130 -10.60 -1.81 3.27
CA PHE A 130 -9.40 -2.62 3.49
C PHE A 130 -8.62 -2.16 4.71
N ILE A 131 -8.39 -0.85 4.85
CA ILE A 131 -7.67 -0.29 6.00
C ILE A 131 -8.43 -0.56 7.30
N PHE A 132 -9.75 -0.38 7.32
CA PHE A 132 -10.58 -0.69 8.48
C PHE A 132 -10.47 -2.17 8.89
N VAL A 133 -10.58 -3.08 7.91
CA VAL A 133 -10.47 -4.52 8.19
C VAL A 133 -9.09 -4.88 8.72
N VAL A 134 -8.02 -4.31 8.15
CA VAL A 134 -6.65 -4.63 8.57
C VAL A 134 -6.32 -4.03 9.92
N PHE A 135 -6.58 -2.75 10.14
CA PHE A 135 -6.10 -2.03 11.32
C PHE A 135 -7.07 -2.11 12.50
N ASP A 136 -8.36 -1.90 12.29
CA ASP A 136 -9.34 -1.92 13.39
C ASP A 136 -9.79 -3.34 13.72
N PHE A 137 -10.19 -4.10 12.70
CA PHE A 137 -10.79 -5.41 12.93
C PHE A 137 -9.73 -6.50 13.18
N LEU A 138 -8.67 -6.52 12.37
CA LEU A 138 -7.66 -7.58 12.42
C LEU A 138 -6.51 -7.27 13.38
N LEU A 139 -6.19 -5.99 13.60
CA LEU A 139 -5.08 -5.57 14.46
C LEU A 139 -5.52 -4.80 15.72
N GLY A 140 -6.77 -4.34 15.82
CA GLY A 140 -7.22 -3.57 16.98
C GLY A 140 -6.42 -2.30 17.28
N ILE A 141 -5.71 -1.74 16.28
CA ILE A 141 -4.84 -0.57 16.45
C ILE A 141 -5.67 0.70 16.19
N PRO A 142 -5.72 1.65 17.13
CA PRO A 142 -6.42 2.90 16.91
C PRO A 142 -5.72 3.71 15.82
N ILE A 143 -6.48 4.07 14.78
CA ILE A 143 -6.03 4.95 13.71
C ILE A 143 -6.30 6.40 14.12
N PRO A 144 -5.35 7.34 13.92
CA PRO A 144 -5.52 8.76 14.26
C PRO A 144 -6.72 9.42 13.58
#